data_AF-A0A4U0UFM9-F1
#
_entry.id   AF-A0A4U0UFM9-F1
#
_cell.length_a   1.000
_cell.length_b   1.000
_cell.length_c   1.000
_cell.angle_alpha   90.00
_cell.angle_beta   90.00
_cell.angle_gamma   90.00
#
_symmetry.space_group_name_H-M   'P 1'
#
loop_
_entity.id
_entity.type
_entity.pdbx_description
1 polymer ?
#
loop_
_entity_poly.entity_id
_entity_poly.type
_entity_poly.pdbx_seq_one_letter_code
_entity_poly.pdbx_strand_id
1 'polypeptide(L)'
;MATAAGLILGAFGAGLSLVGEIQSLIPSQDPSGTKLRFACAQIAPEDNGDSVDSKFDVRMYTGYGQLVGPPQVDKYINGGNIDYEFTVARFVKESGAFTDFRTLQPYIKITGNNDAVCLAYLTVKWPGGIDWAWHGGHGRQCGILPWHYNNAPFGDRHNADGSRPVWYSVCSWIDGDGSVGGDTAAYSIYLPHFATENDGSYQSKDSLCSGPNFVTYQNDDGGGLSYFSPPPNINNGQHNSITASAMLQATPSRLAPPTTPLPPTPNP
;
A
#
# COMPACT_ATOMS: atom_id res chain seq x y z
N MET A 1 21.80 39.61 -22.29
CA MET A 1 21.36 39.75 -20.88
C MET A 1 20.05 38.98 -20.76
N ALA A 2 20.12 37.72 -20.34
CA ALA A 2 18.95 36.87 -20.12
C ALA A 2 18.89 36.56 -18.62
N THR A 3 17.79 36.98 -18.01
CA THR A 3 17.50 36.90 -16.59
C THR A 3 17.25 35.44 -16.22
N ALA A 4 18.05 34.91 -15.28
CA ALA A 4 17.86 33.59 -14.70
C ALA A 4 16.62 33.61 -13.78
N ALA A 5 15.57 32.88 -14.16
CA ALA A 5 14.49 32.52 -13.25
C ALA A 5 14.85 31.18 -12.60
N GLY A 6 15.35 31.25 -11.36
CA GLY A 6 15.52 30.08 -10.49
C GLY A 6 14.15 29.48 -10.17
N LEU A 7 13.92 28.27 -10.70
CA LEU A 7 12.71 27.51 -10.47
C LEU A 7 12.86 26.81 -9.12
N ILE A 8 12.26 27.41 -8.08
CA ILE A 8 12.09 26.76 -6.78
C ILE A 8 11.13 25.57 -7.00
N LEU A 9 11.71 24.38 -7.14
CA LEU A 9 11.03 23.08 -7.13
C LEU A 9 10.53 22.80 -5.71
N GLY A 10 9.48 23.52 -5.31
CA GLY A 10 8.65 23.12 -4.18
C GLY A 10 7.79 21.94 -4.60
N ALA A 11 8.31 20.72 -4.42
CA ALA A 11 7.67 19.42 -4.08
C ALA A 11 6.16 19.13 -4.34
N PHE A 12 5.45 19.84 -5.23
CA PHE A 12 3.99 19.79 -5.32
C PHE A 12 3.42 19.79 -6.75
N GLY A 13 4.26 19.58 -7.77
CA GLY A 13 3.85 19.51 -9.19
C GLY A 13 4.19 18.20 -9.90
N ALA A 14 4.67 17.18 -9.18
CA ALA A 14 5.08 15.89 -9.74
C ALA A 14 4.03 14.78 -9.53
N GLY A 15 2.78 15.14 -9.28
CA GLY A 15 1.67 14.19 -9.27
C GLY A 15 1.20 13.93 -10.69
N LEU A 16 1.31 12.68 -11.14
CA LEU A 16 0.63 12.06 -12.31
C LEU A 16 1.38 11.96 -13.65
N SER A 17 2.71 12.08 -13.68
CA SER A 17 3.52 11.50 -14.79
C SER A 17 4.43 10.34 -14.35
N LEU A 18 4.16 9.77 -13.17
CA LEU A 18 4.88 8.63 -12.60
C LEU A 18 4.76 7.33 -13.42
N VAL A 19 3.93 7.34 -14.46
CA VAL A 19 3.60 6.19 -15.34
C VAL A 19 4.82 5.61 -16.04
N GLY A 20 5.78 6.48 -16.40
CA GLY A 20 7.02 6.05 -17.05
C GLY A 20 8.09 5.57 -16.06
N GLU A 21 8.11 6.14 -14.85
CA GLU A 21 9.25 6.02 -13.95
C GLU A 21 9.11 4.83 -12.98
N ILE A 22 7.90 4.36 -12.64
CA ILE A 22 7.74 3.26 -11.67
C ILE A 22 7.79 1.87 -12.35
N GLN A 23 7.88 1.78 -13.69
CA GLN A 23 7.75 0.50 -14.41
C GLN A 23 8.76 -0.57 -13.96
N SER A 24 9.99 -0.17 -13.62
CA SER A 24 11.02 -1.09 -13.10
C SER A 24 10.76 -1.59 -11.68
N LEU A 25 9.90 -0.93 -10.91
CA LEU A 25 9.52 -1.29 -9.55
C LEU A 25 8.18 -2.04 -9.48
N ILE A 26 7.46 -2.13 -10.59
CA ILE A 26 6.25 -2.92 -10.68
C ILE A 26 6.67 -4.40 -10.82
N PRO A 27 6.10 -5.31 -10.00
CA PRO A 27 6.35 -6.74 -10.13
C PRO A 27 6.10 -7.25 -11.56
N SER A 28 6.80 -8.32 -11.93
CA SER A 28 6.46 -9.03 -13.17
C SER A 28 5.01 -9.54 -13.12
N GLN A 29 4.29 -9.43 -14.24
CA GLN A 29 2.90 -9.91 -14.30
C GLN A 29 2.83 -11.42 -14.02
N ASP A 30 1.90 -11.81 -13.14
CA ASP A 30 1.56 -13.20 -12.90
C ASP A 30 0.13 -13.44 -13.37
N PRO A 31 -0.09 -14.29 -14.38
CA PRO A 31 -1.43 -14.57 -14.89
C PRO A 31 -2.32 -15.27 -13.85
N SER A 32 -1.72 -15.83 -12.80
CA SER A 32 -2.42 -16.59 -11.76
C SER A 32 -2.73 -15.78 -10.50
N GLY A 33 -2.18 -14.57 -10.31
CA GLY A 33 -2.42 -13.83 -9.08
C GLY A 33 -1.90 -12.40 -9.04
N THR A 34 -2.35 -11.67 -8.01
CA THR A 34 -1.89 -10.30 -7.74
C THR A 34 -0.60 -10.33 -6.95
N LYS A 35 0.42 -9.70 -7.50
CA LYS A 35 1.72 -9.53 -6.85
C LYS A 35 1.82 -8.16 -6.23
N LEU A 36 2.33 -8.13 -5.02
CA LEU A 36 2.70 -6.91 -4.33
C LEU A 36 4.21 -6.89 -4.21
N ARG A 37 4.80 -5.70 -4.31
CA ARG A 37 6.18 -5.45 -3.92
C ARG A 37 6.25 -4.28 -2.95
N PHE A 38 7.04 -4.49 -1.91
CA PHE A 38 7.32 -3.51 -0.88
C PHE A 38 8.80 -3.15 -0.90
N ALA A 39 9.09 -1.89 -0.61
CA ALA A 39 10.42 -1.49 -0.14
C ALA A 39 10.30 -0.86 1.24
N CYS A 40 11.18 -1.31 2.12
CA CYS A 40 11.41 -0.66 3.40
C CYS A 40 12.71 0.14 3.35
N ALA A 41 12.73 1.24 4.07
CA ALA A 41 13.90 2.08 4.17
C ALA A 41 15.03 1.35 4.90
N GLN A 42 16.28 1.61 4.50
CA GLN A 42 17.35 1.66 5.47
C GLN A 42 17.41 3.09 6.01
N ILE A 43 17.29 3.24 7.32
CA ILE A 43 17.52 4.53 7.96
C ILE A 43 19.02 4.77 7.93
N ALA A 44 19.44 5.99 7.60
CA ALA A 44 20.85 6.32 7.47
C ALA A 44 21.60 5.88 8.75
N PRO A 45 22.80 5.28 8.63
CA PRO A 45 23.53 4.71 9.77
C PRO A 45 23.88 5.73 10.86
N GLU A 46 23.79 7.02 10.54
CA GLU A 46 23.98 8.15 11.44
C GLU A 46 22.79 8.45 12.38
N ASP A 47 21.61 7.86 12.12
CA ASP A 47 20.37 8.08 12.90
C ASP A 47 20.10 7.01 13.98
N ASN A 48 21.14 6.28 14.42
CA ASN A 48 21.10 5.16 15.38
C ASN A 48 20.38 3.91 14.84
N GLY A 49 21.17 2.94 14.39
CA GLY A 49 21.19 1.53 14.84
C GLY A 49 19.92 0.65 14.90
N ASP A 50 18.71 1.19 14.79
CA ASP A 50 17.49 0.40 14.85
C ASP A 50 17.35 -0.32 13.52
N SER A 51 17.72 -1.60 13.58
CA SER A 51 17.52 -2.54 12.50
C SER A 51 16.06 -2.49 12.09
N VAL A 52 15.81 -2.00 10.88
CA VAL A 52 14.54 -2.00 10.11
C VAL A 52 14.06 -3.42 9.74
N ASP A 53 14.61 -4.42 10.42
CA ASP A 53 14.21 -5.80 10.39
C ASP A 53 12.94 -5.96 11.19
N SER A 54 11.82 -6.14 10.51
CA SER A 54 10.54 -6.16 11.19
C SER A 54 9.52 -7.05 10.48
N LYS A 55 8.47 -7.39 11.21
CA LYS A 55 7.34 -8.19 10.73
C LYS A 55 6.11 -7.33 10.55
N PHE A 56 5.39 -7.61 9.47
CA PHE A 56 4.11 -6.98 9.19
C PHE A 56 3.14 -8.00 8.61
N ASP A 57 1.87 -7.64 8.72
CA ASP A 57 0.79 -8.34 8.06
C ASP A 57 0.29 -7.53 6.86
N VAL A 58 -0.09 -8.24 5.79
CA VAL A 58 -0.76 -7.66 4.63
C VAL A 58 -2.07 -8.38 4.34
N ARG A 59 -3.12 -7.60 4.18
CA ARG A 59 -4.46 -8.08 3.84
C ARG A 59 -4.98 -7.27 2.65
N MET A 60 -5.55 -7.97 1.69
CA MET A 60 -6.22 -7.34 0.55
C MET A 60 -7.72 -7.48 0.71
N TYR A 61 -8.47 -6.44 0.36
CA TYR A 61 -9.92 -6.44 0.43
C TYR A 61 -10.54 -5.96 -0.88
N THR A 62 -11.76 -6.40 -1.16
CA THR A 62 -12.59 -5.83 -2.23
C THR A 62 -13.12 -4.45 -1.83
N GLY A 63 -13.67 -3.73 -2.78
CA GLY A 63 -14.38 -2.46 -2.58
C GLY A 63 -15.56 -2.57 -1.62
N TYR A 64 -16.05 -3.79 -1.37
CA TYR A 64 -17.12 -4.10 -0.44
C TYR A 64 -16.63 -4.58 0.94
N GLY A 65 -15.32 -4.45 1.22
CA GLY A 65 -14.74 -4.83 2.51
C GLY A 65 -14.54 -6.33 2.71
N GLN A 66 -14.63 -7.16 1.66
CA GLN A 66 -14.43 -8.61 1.76
C GLN A 66 -12.96 -8.96 1.59
N LEU A 67 -12.42 -9.85 2.42
CA LEU A 67 -11.03 -10.30 2.31
C LEU A 67 -10.80 -11.06 1.00
N VAL A 68 -9.69 -10.76 0.32
CA VAL A 68 -9.27 -11.38 -0.94
C VAL A 68 -8.03 -12.22 -0.70
N GLY A 69 -8.16 -13.53 -0.89
CA GLY A 69 -7.07 -14.47 -0.66
C GLY A 69 -6.70 -14.65 0.82
N PRO A 70 -5.71 -15.50 1.11
CA PRO A 70 -5.22 -15.69 2.47
C PRO A 70 -4.43 -14.46 2.94
N PRO A 71 -4.60 -14.04 4.21
CA PRO A 71 -3.79 -12.97 4.78
C PRO A 71 -2.31 -13.36 4.78
N GLN A 72 -1.44 -12.40 4.52
CA GLN A 72 0.00 -12.57 4.56
C GLN A 72 0.48 -12.14 5.93
N VAL A 73 0.58 -13.10 6.86
CA VAL A 73 0.90 -12.85 8.28
C VAL A 73 2.40 -13.00 8.53
N ASP A 74 2.93 -12.21 9.47
CA ASP A 74 4.32 -12.25 9.95
C ASP A 74 5.36 -12.20 8.82
N LYS A 75 5.10 -11.38 7.80
CA LYS A 75 6.06 -11.17 6.73
C LYS A 75 7.23 -10.37 7.27
N TYR A 76 8.38 -11.04 7.30
CA TYR A 76 9.62 -10.42 7.71
C TYR A 76 10.25 -9.66 6.54
N ILE A 77 10.63 -8.42 6.77
CA ILE A 77 11.45 -7.61 5.85
C ILE A 77 12.74 -7.25 6.57
N ASN A 78 13.86 -7.31 5.86
CA ASN A 78 15.16 -6.90 6.39
C ASN A 78 15.47 -5.46 5.96
N GLY A 79 16.10 -4.71 6.85
CA GLY A 79 16.57 -3.36 6.62
C GLY A 79 17.44 -3.19 5.38
N GLY A 80 17.02 -2.32 4.46
CA GLY A 80 17.75 -2.06 3.21
C GLY A 80 17.47 -3.07 2.09
N ASN A 81 16.60 -4.07 2.30
CA ASN A 81 16.03 -4.83 1.19
C ASN A 81 14.92 -4.02 0.51
N ILE A 82 15.16 -3.68 -0.75
CA ILE A 82 14.31 -2.83 -1.59
C ILE A 82 13.25 -3.65 -2.36
N ASP A 83 13.28 -4.98 -2.30
CA ASP A 83 12.44 -5.83 -3.15
C ASP A 83 11.87 -7.03 -2.38
N TYR A 84 10.76 -6.82 -1.65
CA TYR A 84 9.99 -7.92 -1.07
C TYR A 84 8.73 -8.16 -1.90
N GLU A 85 8.73 -9.22 -2.72
CA GLU A 85 7.63 -9.57 -3.63
C GLU A 85 6.87 -10.81 -3.12
N PHE A 86 5.55 -10.74 -3.07
CA PHE A 86 4.71 -11.91 -2.80
C PHE A 86 3.33 -11.81 -3.46
N THR A 87 2.71 -12.97 -3.67
CA THR A 87 1.36 -13.09 -4.23
C THR A 87 0.34 -13.09 -3.09
N VAL A 88 -0.54 -12.08 -3.04
CA VAL A 88 -1.58 -11.96 -1.99
C VAL A 88 -2.87 -12.67 -2.36
N ALA A 89 -3.17 -12.75 -3.65
CA ALA A 89 -4.39 -13.38 -4.14
C ALA A 89 -4.08 -14.20 -5.39
N ARG A 90 -4.40 -15.49 -5.35
CA ARG A 90 -4.45 -16.34 -6.54
C ARG A 90 -5.91 -16.48 -6.93
N PHE A 91 -6.25 -16.03 -8.13
CA PHE A 91 -7.62 -16.12 -8.64
C PHE A 91 -7.72 -17.37 -9.50
N VAL A 92 -8.47 -18.37 -9.02
CA VAL A 92 -8.81 -19.53 -9.84
C VAL A 92 -9.89 -19.10 -10.81
N LYS A 93 -9.63 -19.24 -12.11
CA LYS A 93 -10.60 -18.99 -13.17
C LYS A 93 -11.71 -20.04 -13.09
N GLU A 94 -12.71 -19.85 -12.25
CA GLU A 94 -13.92 -20.65 -12.31
C GLU A 94 -14.79 -20.16 -13.49
N SER A 95 -14.97 -21.01 -14.50
CA SER A 95 -15.99 -20.91 -15.56
C SER A 95 -15.90 -19.80 -16.64
N GLY A 96 -14.82 -19.02 -16.72
CA GLY A 96 -14.49 -18.29 -17.96
C GLY A 96 -14.86 -16.81 -18.04
N ALA A 97 -15.37 -16.20 -16.98
CA ALA A 97 -15.42 -14.76 -16.85
C ALA A 97 -14.52 -14.33 -15.69
N PHE A 98 -13.39 -13.70 -16.00
CA PHE A 98 -12.82 -12.74 -15.05
C PHE A 98 -13.86 -11.61 -14.99
N THR A 99 -14.67 -11.55 -13.95
CA THR A 99 -15.41 -10.32 -13.64
C THR A 99 -14.37 -9.21 -13.57
N ASP A 100 -14.45 -8.22 -14.45
CA ASP A 100 -13.48 -7.16 -14.62
C ASP A 100 -12.95 -6.68 -13.27
N PHE A 101 -11.66 -6.92 -12.99
CA PHE A 101 -11.07 -6.63 -11.68
C PHE A 101 -11.10 -5.14 -11.32
N ARG A 102 -11.30 -4.25 -12.31
CA ARG A 102 -11.59 -2.83 -12.07
C ARG A 102 -12.86 -2.63 -11.25
N THR A 103 -13.81 -3.56 -11.34
CA THR A 103 -15.04 -3.54 -10.54
C THR A 103 -14.83 -3.91 -9.08
N LEU A 104 -13.71 -4.58 -8.74
CA LEU A 104 -13.43 -4.98 -7.37
C LEU A 104 -12.79 -3.88 -6.52
N GLN A 105 -12.29 -2.80 -7.12
CA GLN A 105 -11.89 -1.56 -6.42
C GLN A 105 -11.15 -1.80 -5.09
N PRO A 106 -9.97 -2.42 -5.14
CA PRO A 106 -9.41 -3.08 -3.98
C PRO A 106 -8.77 -2.12 -2.98
N TYR A 107 -8.77 -2.57 -1.73
CA TYR A 107 -7.99 -1.99 -0.64
C TYR A 107 -6.82 -2.91 -0.29
N ILE A 108 -5.72 -2.31 0.14
CA ILE A 108 -4.67 -3.00 0.90
C ILE A 108 -4.63 -2.43 2.30
N LYS A 109 -4.56 -3.31 3.30
CA LYS A 109 -4.26 -2.97 4.68
C LYS A 109 -2.90 -3.56 5.05
N ILE A 110 -2.06 -2.72 5.64
CA ILE A 110 -0.75 -3.09 6.16
C ILE A 110 -0.80 -2.82 7.66
N THR A 111 -0.42 -3.83 8.45
CA THR A 111 -0.41 -3.76 9.91
C THR A 111 0.98 -4.10 10.40
N GLY A 112 1.54 -3.26 11.26
CA GLY A 112 2.80 -3.55 11.95
C GLY A 112 2.54 -4.56 13.05
N ASN A 113 3.49 -5.47 13.26
CA ASN A 113 3.41 -6.41 14.38
C ASN A 113 4.12 -5.76 15.59
N ASN A 114 4.80 -6.54 16.42
CA ASN A 114 5.52 -6.00 17.58
C ASN A 114 6.75 -5.16 17.21
N ASP A 115 7.19 -5.20 15.96
CA ASP A 115 8.37 -4.46 15.51
C ASP A 115 7.94 -3.35 14.55
N ALA A 116 8.57 -2.19 14.61
CA ALA A 116 8.25 -1.08 13.72
C ALA A 116 8.77 -1.30 12.29
N VAL A 117 7.97 -0.99 11.26
CA VAL A 117 8.34 -1.03 9.83
C VAL A 117 8.27 0.36 9.22
N CYS A 118 9.34 0.84 8.59
CA CYS A 118 9.30 2.08 7.81
C CYS A 118 9.06 1.78 6.33
N LEU A 119 7.82 1.95 5.84
CA LEU A 119 7.48 1.64 4.45
C LEU A 119 7.79 2.81 3.51
N ALA A 120 8.67 2.57 2.54
CA ALA A 120 9.07 3.56 1.53
C ALA A 120 8.09 3.59 0.35
N TYR A 121 7.71 2.44 -0.18
CA TYR A 121 6.69 2.31 -1.22
C TYR A 121 6.03 0.94 -1.24
N LEU A 122 4.88 0.89 -1.90
CA LEU A 122 4.13 -0.30 -2.25
C LEU A 122 3.78 -0.21 -3.74
N THR A 123 4.11 -1.24 -4.51
CA THR A 123 3.64 -1.42 -5.88
C THR A 123 2.81 -2.69 -6.00
N VAL A 124 1.81 -2.67 -6.87
CA VAL A 124 0.89 -3.79 -7.08
C VAL A 124 0.77 -4.07 -8.57
N LYS A 125 0.98 -5.32 -8.98
CA LYS A 125 0.76 -5.82 -10.36
C LYS A 125 -0.39 -6.81 -10.37
N TRP A 126 -1.41 -6.52 -11.18
CA TRP A 126 -2.56 -7.42 -11.34
C TRP A 126 -2.40 -8.40 -12.50
N PRO A 127 -3.11 -9.55 -12.46
CA PRO A 127 -3.24 -10.44 -13.61
C PRO A 127 -3.76 -9.73 -14.86
N GLY A 128 -4.57 -8.68 -14.71
CA GLY A 128 -5.09 -7.86 -15.81
C GLY A 128 -4.14 -6.78 -16.33
N GLY A 129 -2.92 -6.68 -15.79
CA GLY A 129 -1.90 -5.71 -16.21
C GLY A 129 -2.02 -4.32 -15.59
N ILE A 130 -3.05 -4.06 -14.78
CA ILE A 130 -3.24 -2.81 -14.05
C ILE A 130 -2.25 -2.70 -12.90
N ASP A 131 -1.65 -1.52 -12.78
CA ASP A 131 -0.59 -1.23 -11.82
C ASP A 131 -0.99 -0.09 -10.89
N TRP A 132 -0.65 -0.25 -9.61
CA TRP A 132 -0.82 0.80 -8.61
C TRP A 132 0.47 1.00 -7.84
N ALA A 133 0.69 2.24 -7.39
CA ALA A 133 1.87 2.59 -6.61
C ALA A 133 1.55 3.63 -5.53
N TRP A 134 1.87 3.28 -4.29
CA TRP A 134 1.85 4.17 -3.15
C TRP A 134 3.26 4.42 -2.65
N HIS A 135 3.55 5.60 -2.10
CA HIS A 135 4.86 5.93 -1.53
C HIS A 135 4.70 6.64 -0.18
N GLY A 136 5.70 6.49 0.70
CA GLY A 136 5.66 7.01 2.08
C GLY A 136 5.59 8.53 2.17
N GLY A 137 5.97 9.26 1.11
CA GLY A 137 5.68 10.69 0.97
C GLY A 137 4.20 11.02 1.09
N HIS A 138 3.32 10.14 0.59
CA HIS A 138 1.88 10.29 0.76
C HIS A 138 1.46 10.08 2.22
N GLY A 139 1.97 9.05 2.90
CA GLY A 139 1.70 8.82 4.32
C GLY A 139 2.09 10.01 5.19
N ARG A 140 3.28 10.59 4.97
CA ARG A 140 3.71 11.85 5.60
C ARG A 140 2.73 12.99 5.35
N GLN A 141 2.27 13.16 4.11
CA GLN A 141 1.33 14.22 3.76
C GLN A 141 -0.02 14.06 4.46
N CYS A 142 -0.44 12.81 4.68
CA CYS A 142 -1.64 12.44 5.41
C CYS A 142 -1.45 12.34 6.93
N GLY A 143 -0.30 12.78 7.45
CA GLY A 143 -0.08 12.94 8.88
C GLY A 143 0.46 11.72 9.60
N ILE A 144 0.93 10.67 8.90
CA ILE A 144 1.64 9.57 9.58
C ILE A 144 2.92 10.11 10.20
N LEU A 145 3.08 9.82 11.49
CA LEU A 145 4.26 10.11 12.28
C LEU A 145 4.71 8.84 13.04
N PRO A 146 6.02 8.62 13.20
CA PRO A 146 7.10 9.36 12.54
C PRO A 146 7.22 9.03 11.04
N TRP A 147 8.00 9.83 10.32
CA TRP A 147 8.46 9.55 8.95
C TRP A 147 9.96 9.85 8.86
N HIS A 148 10.69 9.12 8.02
CA HIS A 148 12.13 9.32 7.83
C HIS A 148 12.50 9.40 6.36
N TYR A 149 13.62 10.06 6.08
CA TYR A 149 14.26 9.93 4.78
C TYR A 149 14.71 8.49 4.59
N ASN A 150 14.54 7.97 3.37
CA ASN A 150 15.00 6.64 3.04
C ASN A 150 15.96 6.68 1.86
N ASN A 151 16.76 5.62 1.75
CA ASN A 151 17.64 5.36 0.63
C ASN A 151 17.01 4.37 -0.39
N ALA A 152 15.71 4.09 -0.29
CA ALA A 152 15.02 3.23 -1.24
C ALA A 152 14.76 4.03 -2.52
N PRO A 153 15.38 3.66 -3.65
CA PRO A 153 15.17 4.34 -4.91
C PRO A 153 13.71 4.15 -5.34
N PHE A 154 13.04 5.24 -5.71
CA PHE A 154 11.70 5.21 -6.27
C PHE A 154 11.71 5.88 -7.64
N GLY A 155 11.29 5.14 -8.66
CA GLY A 155 11.47 5.50 -10.06
C GLY A 155 12.61 4.73 -10.73
N ASP A 156 12.74 4.90 -12.05
CA ASP A 156 13.78 4.25 -12.84
C ASP A 156 15.15 4.65 -12.30
N ARG A 157 15.98 3.63 -12.06
CA ARG A 157 17.40 3.77 -11.69
C ARG A 157 18.14 4.42 -12.86
N HIS A 158 18.03 5.74 -12.96
CA HIS A 158 18.45 6.56 -14.09
C HIS A 158 17.73 6.22 -15.42
N ASN A 159 17.45 7.24 -16.22
CA ASN A 159 17.38 7.04 -17.66
C ASN A 159 18.69 6.37 -18.12
N ALA A 160 18.68 5.57 -19.20
CA ALA A 160 19.89 4.94 -19.73
C ALA A 160 21.04 5.92 -20.05
N ASP A 161 20.76 7.23 -20.12
CA ASP A 161 21.70 8.32 -20.34
C ASP A 161 22.19 9.04 -19.06
N GLY A 162 21.74 8.63 -17.87
CA GLY A 162 22.13 9.25 -16.59
C GLY A 162 21.59 10.66 -16.35
N SER A 163 20.69 11.18 -17.21
CA SER A 163 20.25 12.58 -17.21
C SER A 163 19.37 13.00 -16.03
N ARG A 164 18.81 12.04 -15.28
CA ARG A 164 17.93 12.30 -14.13
C ARG A 164 18.51 11.69 -12.85
N PRO A 165 18.52 12.43 -11.73
CA PRO A 165 18.91 11.88 -10.44
C PRO A 165 17.89 10.82 -9.99
N VAL A 166 18.36 9.78 -9.32
CA VAL A 166 17.49 8.82 -8.63
C VAL A 166 16.67 9.57 -7.59
N TRP A 167 15.36 9.39 -7.62
CA TRP A 167 14.48 9.96 -6.60
C TRP A 167 14.40 9.00 -5.41
N TYR A 168 14.50 9.56 -4.21
CA TYR A 168 14.38 8.83 -2.95
C TYR A 168 13.15 9.35 -2.22
N SER A 169 12.28 8.43 -1.79
CA SER A 169 11.09 8.83 -1.05
C SER A 169 11.41 9.08 0.42
N VAL A 170 10.39 9.49 1.17
CA VAL A 170 10.38 9.30 2.63
C VAL A 170 9.64 8.00 2.93
N CYS A 171 9.95 7.35 4.04
CA CYS A 171 9.19 6.22 4.54
C CYS A 171 8.25 6.66 5.67
N SER A 172 7.12 5.99 5.79
CA SER A 172 6.15 6.18 6.88
C SER A 172 6.20 4.97 7.81
N TRP A 173 6.28 5.21 9.11
CA TRP A 173 6.33 4.13 10.09
C TRP A 173 4.96 3.50 10.31
N ILE A 174 5.00 2.19 10.51
CA ILE A 174 3.91 1.40 11.09
C ILE A 174 4.49 0.67 12.28
N ASP A 175 3.87 0.83 13.43
CA ASP A 175 4.39 0.36 14.69
C ASP A 175 3.24 -0.11 15.57
N GLY A 176 3.12 -1.44 15.71
CA GLY A 176 2.02 -2.05 16.46
C GLY A 176 2.19 -1.96 17.96
N ASP A 177 3.42 -1.76 18.48
CA ASP A 177 3.71 -1.70 19.92
C ASP A 177 4.08 -0.29 20.42
N GLY A 178 4.27 0.66 19.50
CA GLY A 178 4.57 2.06 19.81
C GLY A 178 6.04 2.33 20.17
N SER A 179 6.93 1.36 19.94
CA SER A 179 8.37 1.44 20.20
C SER A 179 9.08 2.62 19.52
N VAL A 180 8.64 3.07 18.34
CA VAL A 180 9.23 4.22 17.62
C VAL A 180 8.50 5.54 17.87
N GLY A 181 7.58 5.57 18.84
CA GLY A 181 6.86 6.78 19.25
C GLY A 181 5.82 7.27 18.23
N GLY A 182 5.45 6.41 17.29
CA GLY A 182 4.33 6.63 16.37
C GLY A 182 3.00 6.17 16.97
N ASP A 183 1.91 6.69 16.43
CA ASP A 183 0.55 6.27 16.79
C ASP A 183 -0.09 5.39 15.70
N THR A 184 0.65 5.01 14.66
CA THR A 184 0.09 4.29 13.51
C THR A 184 0.47 2.80 13.58
N ALA A 185 -0.45 1.97 14.06
CA ALA A 185 -0.31 0.50 14.09
C ALA A 185 -0.68 -0.17 12.76
N ALA A 186 -1.54 0.48 11.97
CA ALA A 186 -1.86 0.04 10.62
C ALA A 186 -2.29 1.22 9.74
N TYR A 187 -2.29 1.02 8.43
CA TYR A 187 -3.08 1.85 7.53
C TYR A 187 -3.69 1.04 6.38
N SER A 188 -4.77 1.57 5.83
CA SER A 188 -5.43 1.03 4.63
C SER A 188 -5.41 2.04 3.50
N ILE A 189 -5.14 1.56 2.30
CA ILE A 189 -5.03 2.33 1.06
C ILE A 189 -6.09 1.82 0.08
N TYR A 190 -6.91 2.71 -0.45
CA TYR A 190 -7.77 2.44 -1.60
C TYR A 190 -6.96 2.57 -2.89
N LEU A 191 -6.59 1.44 -3.48
CA LEU A 191 -5.60 1.37 -4.55
C LEU A 191 -5.99 2.11 -5.85
N PRO A 192 -7.27 2.16 -6.27
CA PRO A 192 -7.63 2.83 -7.51
C PRO A 192 -7.23 4.30 -7.61
N HIS A 193 -7.10 5.04 -6.50
CA HIS A 193 -6.61 6.42 -6.52
C HIS A 193 -5.10 6.56 -6.78
N PHE A 194 -4.39 5.43 -6.78
CA PHE A 194 -2.95 5.35 -6.95
C PHE A 194 -2.58 4.60 -8.23
N ALA A 195 -3.46 4.62 -9.23
CA ALA A 195 -3.22 4.01 -10.54
C ALA A 195 -2.09 4.72 -11.26
N THR A 196 -1.22 3.92 -11.89
CA THR A 196 -0.16 4.47 -12.74
C THR A 196 -0.74 5.13 -13.97
N GLU A 197 -1.89 4.69 -14.46
CA GLU A 197 -2.62 5.38 -15.52
C GLU A 197 -3.30 6.64 -14.93
N ASN A 198 -2.87 7.83 -15.37
CA ASN A 198 -3.55 9.08 -15.05
C ASN A 198 -4.93 9.06 -15.73
N ASP A 199 -5.97 8.75 -14.97
CA ASP A 199 -7.36 8.76 -15.43
C ASP A 199 -7.96 10.19 -15.45
N GLY A 200 -7.15 11.21 -15.17
CA GLY A 200 -7.55 12.61 -15.06
C GLY A 200 -8.20 12.97 -13.72
N SER A 201 -8.27 12.04 -12.75
CA SER A 201 -8.88 12.27 -11.45
C SER A 201 -7.92 12.97 -10.47
N TYR A 202 -7.80 14.28 -10.61
CA TYR A 202 -7.14 15.10 -9.59
C TYR A 202 -8.04 15.18 -8.35
N GLN A 203 -7.71 14.38 -7.34
CA GLN A 203 -8.29 14.52 -6.00
C GLN A 203 -7.48 15.56 -5.20
N SER A 204 -8.16 16.35 -4.37
CA SER A 204 -7.45 17.22 -3.42
C SER A 204 -6.65 16.37 -2.44
N LYS A 205 -5.56 16.93 -1.90
CA LYS A 205 -4.79 16.29 -0.82
C LYS A 205 -5.71 15.81 0.31
N ASP A 206 -6.63 16.67 0.75
CA ASP A 206 -7.54 16.36 1.84
C ASP A 206 -8.47 15.19 1.50
N SER A 207 -8.90 15.08 0.23
CA SER A 207 -9.70 13.94 -0.25
C SER A 207 -8.89 12.63 -0.19
N LEU A 208 -7.66 12.62 -0.67
CA LEU A 208 -6.80 11.42 -0.66
C LEU A 208 -6.43 10.97 0.76
N CYS A 209 -6.23 11.93 1.67
CA CYS A 209 -5.91 11.64 3.07
C CYS A 209 -7.13 11.33 3.94
N SER A 210 -8.34 11.44 3.40
CA SER A 210 -9.57 11.16 4.12
C SER A 210 -10.00 9.70 3.97
N GLY A 211 -10.67 9.17 5.00
CA GLY A 211 -11.29 7.86 4.91
C GLY A 211 -12.44 7.83 3.91
N PRO A 212 -12.63 6.73 3.16
CA PRO A 212 -11.87 5.49 3.22
C PRO A 212 -10.66 5.43 2.28
N ASN A 213 -10.30 6.52 1.56
CA ASN A 213 -9.18 6.51 0.61
C ASN A 213 -7.84 6.15 1.28
N PHE A 214 -7.61 6.76 2.43
CA PHE A 214 -6.49 6.49 3.30
C PHE A 214 -6.97 6.56 4.74
N VAL A 215 -6.69 5.53 5.53
CA VAL A 215 -7.07 5.47 6.94
C VAL A 215 -5.92 4.91 7.73
N THR A 216 -5.53 5.60 8.80
CA THR A 216 -4.60 5.11 9.81
C THR A 216 -5.37 4.53 10.99
N TYR A 217 -4.77 3.55 11.67
CA TYR A 217 -5.35 2.87 12.82
C TYR A 217 -4.31 2.86 13.94
N GLN A 218 -4.72 3.23 15.16
CA GLN A 218 -3.81 3.35 16.30
C GLN A 218 -3.70 2.08 17.16
N ASN A 219 -4.71 1.21 17.13
CA ASN A 219 -4.75 -0.02 17.92
C ASN A 219 -5.40 -1.12 17.08
N ASP A 220 -4.64 -1.70 16.15
CA ASP A 220 -5.17 -2.59 15.13
C ASP A 220 -4.61 -4.00 15.27
N ASP A 221 -5.47 -5.00 15.41
CA ASP A 221 -5.10 -6.42 15.46
C ASP A 221 -4.94 -7.06 14.07
N GLY A 222 -4.85 -6.22 13.04
CA GLY A 222 -4.88 -6.62 11.64
C GLY A 222 -6.28 -6.81 11.08
N GLY A 223 -7.31 -6.69 11.92
CA GLY A 223 -8.68 -6.97 11.57
C GLY A 223 -9.41 -5.81 10.90
N GLY A 224 -10.15 -6.10 9.82
CA GLY A 224 -11.17 -5.20 9.30
C GLY A 224 -10.61 -4.01 8.52
N LEU A 225 -11.49 -3.21 7.93
CA LEU A 225 -11.13 -1.92 7.33
C LEU A 225 -12.34 -1.01 7.20
N SER A 226 -12.07 0.26 7.00
CA SER A 226 -13.08 1.20 6.49
C SER A 226 -13.11 1.18 4.97
N TYR A 227 -14.30 1.11 4.38
CA TYR A 227 -14.48 1.04 2.93
C TYR A 227 -15.70 1.84 2.46
N PHE A 228 -15.74 2.14 1.15
CA PHE A 228 -16.85 2.82 0.51
C PHE A 228 -18.09 1.92 0.38
N SER A 229 -19.25 2.43 0.77
CA SER A 229 -20.53 1.76 0.52
C SER A 229 -21.57 2.73 -0.05
N PRO A 230 -22.00 2.57 -1.31
CA PRO A 230 -21.45 1.63 -2.32
C PRO A 230 -20.04 2.04 -2.78
N PRO A 231 -19.28 1.13 -3.41
CA PRO A 231 -17.96 1.46 -3.98
C PRO A 231 -18.06 2.56 -5.06
N PRO A 232 -17.08 3.48 -5.17
CA PRO A 232 -17.15 4.62 -6.09
C PRO A 232 -17.06 4.16 -7.54
N ASN A 233 -17.88 4.70 -8.46
CA ASN A 233 -17.72 4.34 -9.87
C ASN A 233 -16.46 4.98 -10.50
N ILE A 234 -15.39 4.20 -10.67
CA ILE A 234 -14.12 4.65 -11.25
C ILE A 234 -14.04 4.51 -12.78
N ASN A 235 -15.07 3.98 -13.45
CA ASN A 235 -14.94 3.47 -14.82
C ASN A 235 -15.06 4.51 -15.95
N ASN A 236 -15.01 5.84 -15.76
CA ASN A 236 -15.45 6.73 -16.85
C ASN A 236 -14.88 8.15 -16.97
N GLY A 237 -13.75 8.52 -16.35
CA GLY A 237 -13.20 9.89 -16.50
C GLY A 237 -14.15 11.02 -16.09
N GLN A 238 -15.30 10.66 -15.53
CA GLN A 238 -16.31 11.50 -14.92
C GLN A 238 -16.39 11.03 -13.48
N HIS A 239 -15.51 11.60 -12.65
CA HIS A 239 -15.77 11.67 -11.23
C HIS A 239 -16.97 12.59 -11.04
N ASN A 240 -18.18 12.05 -11.23
CA ASN A 240 -19.34 12.63 -10.60
C ASN A 240 -19.01 12.61 -9.10
N SER A 241 -19.17 13.79 -8.48
CA SER A 241 -18.98 14.02 -7.05
C SER A 241 -19.36 12.78 -6.25
N ILE A 242 -18.51 12.40 -5.30
CA ILE A 242 -18.81 11.36 -4.30
C ILE A 242 -20.12 11.77 -3.62
N THR A 243 -21.25 11.33 -4.16
CA THR A 243 -22.58 11.62 -3.64
C THR A 243 -22.76 10.70 -2.45
N ALA A 244 -22.34 11.18 -1.28
CA ALA A 244 -22.58 10.58 0.03
C ALA A 244 -22.43 9.05 0.04
N SER A 245 -21.26 8.52 -0.32
CA SER A 245 -20.92 7.14 0.04
C SER A 245 -20.82 7.07 1.56
N ALA A 246 -21.57 6.16 2.18
CA ALA A 246 -21.43 5.90 3.60
C ALA A 246 -20.11 5.14 3.84
N MET A 247 -19.36 5.56 4.87
CA MET A 247 -18.21 4.81 5.37
C MET A 247 -18.74 3.66 6.22
N LEU A 248 -18.45 2.42 5.81
CA LEU A 248 -18.71 1.23 6.62
C LEU A 248 -17.38 0.69 7.16
N GLN A 249 -17.41 0.16 8.38
CA GLN A 249 -16.31 -0.62 8.94
C GLN A 249 -16.62 -2.11 8.80
N ALA A 250 -15.81 -2.82 8.03
CA ALA A 250 -15.79 -4.26 8.09
C ALA A 250 -15.09 -4.64 9.40
N THR A 251 -15.78 -5.31 10.31
CA THR A 251 -15.14 -6.02 11.41
C THR A 251 -14.83 -7.43 10.91
N PRO A 252 -13.65 -8.01 11.17
CA PRO A 252 -13.48 -9.43 10.94
C PRO A 252 -14.51 -10.13 11.81
N SER A 253 -15.32 -10.99 11.19
CA SER A 253 -15.88 -12.08 11.96
C SER A 253 -14.67 -12.83 12.54
N ARG A 254 -14.48 -12.80 13.87
CA ARG A 254 -13.51 -13.71 14.51
C ARG A 254 -13.83 -15.08 13.97
N LEU A 255 -13.00 -15.60 13.07
CA LEU A 255 -13.03 -17.00 12.72
C LEU A 255 -12.75 -17.70 14.05
N ALA A 256 -13.79 -18.29 14.65
CA ALA A 256 -13.61 -19.13 15.81
C ALA A 256 -12.51 -20.14 15.42
N PRO A 257 -11.49 -20.33 16.26
CA PRO A 257 -10.44 -21.30 15.97
C PRO A 257 -11.12 -22.62 15.60
N PRO A 258 -10.64 -23.35 14.59
CA PRO A 258 -11.24 -24.62 14.19
C PRO A 258 -11.30 -25.49 15.45
N THR A 259 -12.51 -25.76 15.92
CA THR A 259 -12.75 -26.71 17.00
C THR A 259 -12.56 -28.10 16.41
N THR A 260 -11.33 -28.47 16.11
CA THR A 260 -10.97 -29.85 15.85
C THR A 260 -11.11 -30.58 17.19
N PRO A 261 -12.03 -31.54 17.34
CA PRO A 261 -12.10 -32.35 18.54
C PRO A 261 -10.75 -33.04 18.73
N LEU A 262 -10.14 -32.91 19.91
CA LEU A 262 -8.96 -33.70 20.26
C LEU A 262 -9.31 -35.18 20.08
N PRO A 263 -8.45 -35.98 19.41
CA PRO A 263 -8.67 -37.42 19.32
C PRO A 263 -8.71 -38.00 20.75
N PRO A 264 -9.59 -38.98 21.01
CA PRO A 264 -9.70 -39.59 22.32
C PRO A 264 -8.34 -40.20 22.71
N THR A 265 -7.86 -39.81 23.89
CA THR A 265 -6.69 -40.44 24.52
C THR A 265 -6.93 -41.94 24.67
N PRO A 266 -6.01 -42.81 24.25
CA PRO A 266 -6.14 -44.24 24.47
C PRO A 266 -6.14 -44.51 25.98
N ASN A 267 -7.12 -45.27 26.44
CA ASN A 267 -7.18 -45.72 27.83
C ASN A 267 -6.01 -46.68 28.13
N PRO A 268 -5.43 -46.61 29.34
CA PRO A 268 -4.38 -47.52 29.80
C PRO A 268 -4.87 -48.96 29.98
#